data_AF-A0A0V0T4W3-F1
#
_entry.id   AF-A0A0V0T4W3-F1
#
_cell.length_a   1.000
_cell.length_b   1.000
_cell.length_c   1.000
_cell.angle_alpha   90.00
_cell.angle_beta   90.00
_cell.angle_gamma   90.00
#
_symmetry.space_group_name_H-M   'P 1'
#
loop_
_entity.id
_entity.type
_entity.pdbx_description
1 polymer ?
#
loop_
_entity_poly.entity_id
_entity_poly.type
_entity_poly.pdbx_seq_one_letter_code
_entity_poly.pdbx_strand_id
1 'polypeptide(L)'
;MCNSGAYVTVDERLIPSKSRRPFRQYIPKKPAKYDIKVWTLCDAKTSYAWNKQIYIGKRASGIHGKNQGMRVVQDLTADLKGNNSICDHFFISHELAMQLLKV
;
A
#
# COMPACT_ATOMS: atom_id res chain seq x y z
N MET A 1 -16.95 6.88 11.32
CA MET A 1 -15.61 6.74 10.70
C MET A 1 -14.64 7.59 11.50
N CYS A 2 -13.44 7.10 11.80
CA CYS A 2 -12.40 7.91 12.44
C CYS A 2 -11.93 8.97 11.43
N ASN A 3 -11.66 10.21 11.85
CA ASN A 3 -11.06 11.26 11.01
C ASN A 3 -9.54 11.09 10.98
N SER A 4 -8.90 11.40 9.84
CA SER A 4 -7.47 11.15 9.62
C SER A 4 -6.73 12.29 10.24
N GLY A 5 -5.67 11.96 10.98
CA GLY A 5 -4.73 12.98 11.40
C GLY A 5 -4.05 13.60 10.19
N ALA A 6 -3.35 14.71 10.40
CA ALA A 6 -2.64 15.42 9.34
C ALA A 6 -1.58 14.56 8.61
N TYR A 7 -1.17 13.42 9.20
CA TYR A 7 -0.14 12.54 8.66
C TYR A 7 -0.63 11.11 8.55
N VAL A 8 -0.42 10.52 7.38
CA VAL A 8 -0.77 9.13 7.10
C VAL A 8 0.44 8.40 6.51
N THR A 9 0.55 7.11 6.78
CA THR A 9 1.68 6.28 6.33
C THR A 9 1.18 5.19 5.39
N VAL A 10 1.83 5.03 4.23
CA VAL A 10 1.58 3.90 3.31
C VAL A 10 2.76 2.94 3.36
N ASP A 11 2.49 1.69 3.68
CA ASP A 11 3.52 0.65 3.73
C ASP A 11 2.95 -0.76 3.44
N GLU A 12 3.84 -1.76 3.38
CA GLU A 12 3.51 -3.17 3.33
C GLU A 12 3.25 -3.77 4.72
N ARG A 13 2.14 -4.50 4.83
CA ARG A 13 1.88 -5.44 5.93
C ARG A 13 1.90 -6.86 5.40
N LEU A 14 2.58 -7.73 6.13
CA LEU A 14 2.67 -9.16 5.81
C LEU A 14 1.85 -9.96 6.79
N ILE A 15 1.00 -10.84 6.26
CA ILE A 15 0.17 -11.75 7.06
C ILE A 15 0.67 -13.17 6.82
N PRO A 16 1.29 -13.82 7.84
CA PRO A 16 1.74 -15.20 7.75
C PRO A 16 0.64 -16.13 7.29
N SER A 17 0.90 -16.89 6.23
CA SER A 17 -0.10 -17.78 5.65
C SER A 17 0.50 -19.10 5.20
N LYS A 18 0.07 -20.18 5.85
CA LYS A 18 0.39 -21.55 5.43
C LYS A 18 -0.49 -22.03 4.28
N SER A 19 -1.55 -21.29 3.94
CA SER A 19 -2.50 -21.70 2.91
C SER A 19 -1.86 -21.69 1.51
N ARG A 20 -2.28 -22.61 0.64
CA ARG A 20 -1.87 -22.66 -0.76
C ARG A 20 -2.79 -21.81 -1.62
N ARG A 21 -2.71 -20.48 -1.45
CA ARG A 21 -3.48 -19.51 -2.25
C ARG A 21 -2.60 -18.89 -3.34
N PRO A 22 -3.18 -18.54 -4.51
CA PRO A 22 -2.41 -18.06 -5.65
C PRO A 22 -1.74 -16.70 -5.43
N PHE A 23 -2.26 -15.87 -4.53
CA PHE A 23 -1.72 -14.54 -4.21
C PHE A 23 -0.65 -14.53 -3.10
N ARG A 24 -0.28 -15.71 -2.57
CA ARG A 24 0.78 -15.83 -1.56
C ARG A 24 2.12 -15.43 -2.17
N GLN A 25 2.84 -14.54 -1.49
CA GLN A 25 4.15 -14.07 -1.91
C GLN A 25 5.26 -14.76 -1.14
N TYR A 26 6.37 -15.02 -1.84
CA TYR A 26 7.61 -15.45 -1.22
C TYR A 26 8.52 -14.23 -0.99
N ILE A 27 8.88 -13.95 0.27
CA ILE A 27 9.72 -12.80 0.63
C ILE A 27 10.92 -13.31 1.44
N PRO A 28 12.08 -13.56 0.78
CA PRO A 28 13.22 -14.24 1.42
C PRO A 28 13.78 -13.55 2.66
N LYS A 29 13.72 -12.22 2.70
CA LYS A 29 14.33 -11.37 3.74
C LYS A 29 13.45 -11.20 4.99
N LYS A 30 12.26 -11.79 5.04
CA LYS A 30 11.31 -11.64 6.16
C LYS A 30 11.25 -12.94 6.99
N PRO A 31 10.93 -12.86 8.30
CA PRO A 31 10.92 -14.04 9.18
C PRO A 31 9.97 -15.13 8.71
N ALA A 32 8.75 -14.73 8.33
CA ALA A 32 7.84 -15.59 7.59
C ALA A 32 8.13 -15.41 6.09
N LYS A 33 8.56 -16.49 5.44
CA LYS A 33 8.95 -16.42 4.02
C LYS A 33 7.75 -16.44 3.08
N TYR A 34 6.59 -16.92 3.53
CA TYR A 34 5.40 -17.11 2.72
C TYR A 34 4.19 -16.43 3.35
N ASP A 35 3.85 -15.26 2.80
CA ASP A 35 2.87 -14.36 3.39
C ASP A 35 1.85 -13.87 2.37
N ILE A 36 0.71 -13.39 2.87
CA ILE A 36 -0.18 -12.54 2.09
C ILE A 36 0.32 -11.10 2.26
N LYS A 37 0.70 -10.48 1.16
CA LYS A 37 1.13 -9.08 1.13
C LYS A 37 -0.08 -8.16 1.05
N VAL A 38 -0.16 -7.18 1.94
CA VAL A 38 -1.26 -6.20 2.03
C VAL A 38 -0.67 -4.80 2.08
N TRP A 39 -1.03 -3.96 1.11
CA TRP A 39 -0.73 -2.53 1.18
C TRP A 39 -1.66 -1.89 2.19
N THR A 40 -1.12 -1.11 3.12
CA THR A 40 -1.90 -0.54 4.22
C THR A 40 -1.62 0.95 4.35
N LEU A 41 -2.69 1.72 4.44
CA LEU A 41 -2.68 3.12 4.85
C LEU A 41 -3.05 3.18 6.34
N CYS A 42 -2.18 3.78 7.14
CA CYS A 42 -2.39 3.97 8.58
C CYS A 42 -2.34 5.45 8.94
N ASP A 43 -3.13 5.84 9.94
CA ASP A 43 -2.94 7.11 10.62
C ASP A 43 -1.66 7.07 11.47
N ALA A 44 -0.80 8.08 11.32
CA ALA A 44 0.52 8.08 11.96
C ALA A 44 0.45 8.21 13.48
N LYS A 45 -0.60 8.86 14.02
CA LYS A 45 -0.71 9.15 15.46
C LYS A 45 -1.35 7.98 16.22
N THR A 46 -2.42 7.42 15.67
CA THR A 46 -3.25 6.40 16.32
C THR A 46 -2.89 4.99 15.87
N SER A 47 -2.04 4.83 14.85
CA SER A 47 -1.78 3.55 14.18
C SER A 47 -3.05 2.91 13.60
N TYR A 48 -4.13 3.67 13.42
CA TYR A 48 -5.39 3.15 12.91
C TYR A 48 -5.24 2.82 11.42
N ALA A 49 -5.51 1.57 11.05
CA ALA A 49 -5.41 1.10 9.67
C ALA A 49 -6.64 1.51 8.86
N TRP A 50 -6.54 2.67 8.23
CA TRP A 50 -7.59 3.35 7.49
C TRP A 50 -8.05 2.59 6.25
N ASN A 51 -7.11 2.25 5.37
CA ASN A 51 -7.40 1.62 4.09
C ASN A 51 -6.39 0.50 3.82
N LYS A 52 -6.83 -0.56 3.13
CA LYS A 52 -6.03 -1.78 2.90
C LYS A 52 -6.34 -2.36 1.52
N GLN A 53 -5.30 -2.74 0.79
CA GLN A 53 -5.42 -3.40 -0.51
C GLN A 53 -4.55 -4.67 -0.54
N ILE A 54 -5.17 -5.83 -0.80
CA ILE A 54 -4.43 -7.11 -0.93
C ILE A 54 -3.64 -7.12 -2.24
N TYR A 55 -2.37 -7.50 -2.17
CA TYR A 55 -1.57 -7.73 -3.36
C TYR A 55 -1.84 -9.13 -3.92
N ILE A 56 -2.43 -9.19 -5.11
CA ILE A 56 -2.85 -10.43 -5.76
C ILE A 56 -1.79 -10.94 -6.77
N GLY A 57 -0.67 -10.24 -6.95
CA GLY A 57 0.33 -10.57 -7.97
C GLY A 57 0.00 -9.94 -9.32
N LYS A 58 0.22 -10.71 -10.40
CA LYS A 58 -0.13 -10.29 -11.76
C LYS A 58 -1.65 -10.24 -11.93
N ARG A 59 -2.16 -9.13 -12.46
CA ARG A 59 -3.58 -9.01 -12.85
C ARG A 59 -3.84 -9.88 -14.08
N ALA A 60 -5.09 -10.37 -14.21
CA ALA A 60 -5.51 -11.24 -15.31
C ALA A 60 -5.27 -10.65 -16.71
N SER A 61 -5.16 -9.31 -16.81
CA SER A 61 -4.84 -8.62 -18.06
C SER A 61 -3.41 -8.84 -18.57
N GLY A 62 -2.53 -9.52 -17.82
CA GLY A 62 -1.16 -9.83 -18.26
C GLY A 62 -0.21 -8.64 -18.34
N ILE A 63 -0.74 -7.41 -18.25
CA ILE A 63 0.03 -6.17 -18.25
C ILE A 63 0.76 -6.06 -16.90
N HIS A 64 2.09 -6.02 -16.93
CA HIS A 64 2.85 -5.54 -15.77
C HIS A 64 2.38 -4.11 -15.51
N GLY A 65 1.74 -3.89 -14.36
CA GLY A 65 1.35 -2.56 -13.94
C GLY A 65 2.61 -1.74 -13.77
N LYS A 66 2.94 -0.91 -14.76
CA LYS A 66 3.93 0.17 -14.58
C LYS A 66 3.45 1.04 -13.41
N ASN A 67 4.39 1.54 -12.62
CA ASN A 67 4.12 2.44 -11.49
C ASN A 67 3.17 1.85 -10.42
N GLN A 68 3.37 0.58 -10.03
CA GLN A 68 2.56 -0.06 -8.99
C GLN A 68 2.51 0.76 -7.69
N GLY A 69 3.66 1.27 -7.22
CA GLY A 69 3.74 2.08 -6.00
C GLY A 69 2.82 3.29 -6.06
N MET A 70 2.94 4.09 -7.12
CA MET A 70 2.09 5.26 -7.39
C MET A 70 0.59 4.91 -7.37
N ARG A 71 0.20 3.87 -8.11
CA ARG A 71 -1.20 3.44 -8.19
C ARG A 71 -1.74 3.01 -6.82
N VAL A 72 -0.94 2.28 -6.04
CA VAL A 72 -1.33 1.85 -4.70
C VAL A 72 -1.53 3.05 -3.78
N VAL A 73 -0.64 4.04 -3.82
CA VAL A 73 -0.79 5.26 -3.00
C VAL A 73 -2.08 5.98 -3.37
N GLN A 74 -2.31 6.22 -4.67
CA GLN A 74 -3.53 6.87 -5.15
C GLN A 74 -4.80 6.12 -4.77
N ASP A 75 -4.84 4.80 -4.97
CA ASP A 75 -5.99 3.96 -4.58
C ASP A 75 -6.27 4.09 -3.07
N LEU A 76 -5.22 4.08 -2.25
CA LEU A 76 -5.37 4.09 -0.80
C LEU A 76 -5.76 5.47 -0.26
N THR A 77 -5.28 6.55 -0.87
CA THR A 77 -5.52 7.94 -0.43
C THR A 77 -6.65 8.64 -1.17
N ALA A 78 -7.39 7.96 -2.04
CA ALA A 78 -8.44 8.57 -2.88
C ALA A 78 -9.49 9.37 -2.07
N ASP A 79 -9.83 8.89 -0.87
CA ASP A 79 -10.83 9.51 0.02
C ASP A 79 -10.23 10.51 1.03
N LEU A 80 -8.92 10.79 0.93
CA LEU A 80 -8.21 11.69 1.83
C LEU A 80 -7.93 13.04 1.15
N LYS A 81 -8.08 14.14 1.90
CA LYS A 81 -7.77 15.49 1.44
C LYS A 81 -7.03 16.26 2.53
N GLY A 82 -5.94 16.92 2.16
CA GLY A 82 -5.13 17.73 3.07
C GLY A 82 -4.24 16.92 4.04
N ASN A 83 -4.10 15.61 3.83
CA ASN A 83 -3.18 14.77 4.61
C ASN A 83 -1.81 14.69 3.94
N ASN A 84 -0.74 14.73 4.75
CA ASN A 84 0.61 14.46 4.31
C ASN A 84 0.86 12.94 4.32
N SER A 85 1.14 12.39 3.14
CA SER A 85 1.44 10.95 3.00
C SER A 85 2.94 10.69 3.15
N ILE A 86 3.28 9.80 4.06
CA ILE A 86 4.63 9.30 4.32
C ILE A 86 4.71 7.88 3.75
N CYS A 87 5.66 7.63 2.85
CA CYS A 87 5.79 6.35 2.18
C CYS A 87 7.25 5.89 2.14
N ASP A 88 7.48 4.59 1.97
CA ASP A 88 8.82 4.05 1.67
C ASP A 88 9.28 4.42 0.24
N HIS A 89 10.54 4.12 -0.07
CA HIS A 89 11.13 4.38 -1.39
C HIS A 89 10.42 3.67 -2.57
N PHE A 90 9.87 2.46 -2.37
CA PHE A 90 9.14 1.72 -3.41
C PHE A 90 7.90 2.47 -3.91
N PHE A 91 7.28 3.30 -3.06
CA PHE A 91 6.10 4.08 -3.43
C PHE A 91 6.41 5.44 -4.04
N ILE A 92 7.61 5.99 -3.84
CA ILE A 92 7.93 7.38 -4.19
C ILE A 92 8.30 7.51 -5.68
N SER A 93 7.65 8.45 -6.37
CA SER A 93 8.04 8.92 -7.69
C SER A 93 7.74 10.41 -7.86
N HIS A 94 8.47 11.09 -8.75
CA HIS A 94 8.21 12.50 -9.06
C HIS A 94 6.78 12.70 -9.61
N GLU A 95 6.32 11.78 -10.48
CA GLU A 95 4.97 11.80 -11.03
C GLU A 95 3.90 11.71 -9.94
N LEU A 96 4.10 10.82 -8.94
CA LEU A 96 3.19 10.69 -7.80
C LEU A 96 3.09 11.99 -7.01
N ALA A 97 4.23 12.62 -6.69
CA ALA A 97 4.25 13.86 -5.92
C ALA A 97 3.45 14.96 -6.63
N MET A 98 3.65 15.11 -7.94
CA MET A 98 2.91 16.07 -8.76
C MET A 98 1.42 15.78 -8.85
N GLN A 99 1.01 14.50 -8.80
CA GLN A 99 -0.41 14.12 -8.82
C GLN A 99 -1.08 14.36 -7.48
N LEU A 100 -0.41 14.09 -6.36
CA LEU A 100 -0.97 14.34 -5.02
C LEU A 100 -1.08 15.83 -4.67
N LEU A 101 -0.22 16.68 -5.25
CA LEU A 101 -0.31 18.15 -5.06
C LEU A 101 -1.51 18.80 -5.76
N LYS A 102 -2.13 18.12 -6.74
CA LYS A 102 -3.29 18.66 -7.49
C LYS A 102 -4.61 18.43 -6.78
N VAL A 103 -4.62 17.65 -5.70
CA VAL A 103 -5.81 17.21 -4.93
C VAL A 103 -6.08 18.18 -3.80
#